data_AF-A0A3D0MDZ7-F1
#
_entry.id   AF-A0A3D0MDZ7-F1
#
_cell.length_a   1.000
_cell.length_b   1.000
_cell.length_c   1.000
_cell.angle_alpha   90.00
_cell.angle_beta   90.00
_cell.angle_gamma   90.00
#
_symmetry.space_group_name_H-M   'P 1'
#
loop_
_entity.id
_entity.type
_entity.pdbx_description
1 polymer ?
#
loop_
_entity_poly.entity_id
_entity_poly.type
_entity_poly.pdbx_seq_one_letter_code
_entity_poly.pdbx_strand_id
1 'polypeptide(L)'
;DIARFYLDVDPADLESLVGKGRNKLTLAAVKIADFSDYACQRADFVNRLALNLEQDMSAEGHLAGLYRYYELPLIDVLQQVERNGIRLDAKVLNIQSKQLSKQLDKLQAAVFEIAGEEFNLASPKQLQSIFYEKLELPILKKTKTGQPSTAEPVLQELAQDYELPRLILEHRSLNKLKSTYTDKLPLEVNADTGRIHSSFQQAVAATGRLSSTDPNLQNIPIRTAEGRRVRQAFVASKGNKLLAADYSQVELRIMAHLSQDAGLLSAFSSDQDVHRATAADVFNTSLDEVTAEQR
;
A
#
# COMPACT_ATOMS: atom_id res chain seq x y z
N ASP A 1 13.09 20.81 8.57
CA ASP A 1 12.49 20.29 9.81
C ASP A 1 13.52 19.69 10.75
N ILE A 2 14.19 18.59 10.42
CA ILE A 2 15.19 17.96 11.32
C ILE A 2 16.28 18.96 11.76
N ALA A 3 16.90 19.67 10.82
CA ALA A 3 17.92 20.69 11.14
C ALA A 3 17.38 21.83 12.01
N ARG A 4 16.14 22.28 11.78
CA ARG A 4 15.49 23.31 12.62
C ARG A 4 15.28 22.80 14.04
N PHE A 5 14.83 21.56 14.19
CA PHE A 5 14.55 20.98 15.50
C PHE A 5 15.83 20.76 16.33
N TYR A 6 16.86 20.16 15.73
CA TYR A 6 18.07 19.75 16.48
C TYR A 6 19.19 20.79 16.52
N LEU A 7 19.27 21.68 15.54
CA LEU A 7 20.37 22.65 15.44
C LEU A 7 19.90 24.11 15.53
N ASP A 8 18.59 24.36 15.61
CA ASP A 8 17.98 25.70 15.55
C ASP A 8 18.44 26.52 14.33
N VAL A 9 18.65 25.83 13.20
CA VAL A 9 19.04 26.45 11.92
C VAL A 9 17.95 26.30 10.88
N ASP A 10 17.80 27.31 10.04
CA ASP A 10 16.88 27.26 8.91
C ASP A 10 17.65 26.97 7.61
N PRO A 11 17.60 25.74 7.07
CA PRO A 11 18.32 25.38 5.87
C PRO A 11 17.74 26.08 4.64
N ALA A 12 18.61 26.48 3.71
CA ALA A 12 18.20 27.01 2.42
C ALA A 12 17.29 25.99 1.71
N ASP A 13 16.20 26.49 1.13
CA ASP A 13 15.26 25.68 0.36
C ASP A 13 15.78 25.50 -1.07
N LEU A 14 15.74 24.27 -1.59
CA LEU A 14 16.13 24.02 -2.98
C LEU A 14 15.24 24.81 -3.94
N GLU A 15 13.96 25.00 -3.61
CA GLU A 15 13.03 25.77 -4.44
C GLU A 15 13.44 27.25 -4.58
N SER A 16 14.25 27.79 -3.65
CA SER A 16 14.81 29.14 -3.80
C SER A 16 15.84 29.22 -4.92
N LEU A 17 16.53 28.11 -5.23
CA LEU A 17 17.52 28.03 -6.31
C LEU A 17 16.90 27.67 -7.66
N VAL A 18 15.95 26.73 -7.66
CA VAL A 18 15.37 26.22 -8.90
C VAL A 18 14.06 26.91 -9.29
N GLY A 19 13.46 27.70 -8.40
CA GLY A 19 12.15 28.31 -8.62
C GLY A 19 10.99 27.30 -8.58
N LYS A 20 9.80 27.76 -8.99
CA LYS A 20 8.53 27.03 -8.86
C LYS A 20 7.76 26.94 -10.17
N GLY A 21 6.92 25.91 -10.28
CA GLY A 21 5.96 25.74 -11.37
C GLY A 21 6.62 25.48 -12.72
N ARG A 22 5.99 25.98 -13.80
CA ARG A 22 6.42 25.75 -15.19
C ARG A 22 7.81 26.33 -15.51
N ASN A 23 8.28 27.31 -14.74
CA ASN A 23 9.58 27.96 -14.91
C ASN A 23 10.66 27.36 -13.99
N LYS A 24 10.38 26.22 -13.34
CA LYS A 24 11.35 25.54 -12.49
C LYS A 24 12.57 25.12 -13.32
N LEU A 25 13.74 25.58 -12.92
CA LEU A 25 15.01 25.24 -13.54
C LEU A 25 15.38 23.78 -13.23
N THR A 26 16.08 23.16 -14.17
CA THR A 26 16.79 21.90 -13.90
C THR A 26 18.04 22.21 -13.08
N LEU A 27 18.53 21.24 -12.28
CA LEU A 27 19.76 21.44 -11.49
C LEU A 27 20.96 21.79 -12.36
N ALA A 28 21.01 21.26 -13.60
CA ALA A 28 22.05 21.58 -14.57
C ALA A 28 22.04 23.05 -15.05
N ALA A 29 20.91 23.76 -14.89
CA ALA A 29 20.77 25.17 -15.28
C ALA A 29 21.08 26.15 -14.12
N VAL A 30 21.28 25.65 -12.90
CA VAL A 30 21.65 26.48 -11.74
C VAL A 30 23.14 26.82 -11.82
N LYS A 31 23.51 28.06 -11.48
CA LYS A 31 24.93 28.46 -11.43
C LYS A 31 25.66 27.63 -10.37
N ILE A 32 26.86 27.17 -10.72
CA ILE A 32 27.68 26.34 -9.83
C ILE A 32 27.93 27.04 -8.49
N ALA A 33 28.19 28.35 -8.48
CA ALA A 33 28.41 29.11 -7.25
C ALA A 33 27.19 29.03 -6.30
N ASP A 34 26.00 29.37 -6.80
CA ASP A 34 24.77 29.35 -6.02
C ASP A 34 24.42 27.94 -5.52
N PHE A 35 24.66 26.92 -6.36
CA PHE A 35 24.45 25.52 -5.96
C PHE A 35 25.48 25.03 -4.95
N SER A 36 26.72 25.51 -5.03
CA SER A 36 27.81 25.14 -4.11
C SER A 36 27.51 25.60 -2.70
N ASP A 37 27.05 26.84 -2.52
CA ASP A 37 26.69 27.37 -1.20
C ASP A 37 25.58 26.54 -0.55
N TYR A 38 24.54 26.20 -1.32
CA TYR A 38 23.48 25.30 -0.88
C TYR A 38 23.99 23.90 -0.52
N ALA A 39 24.80 23.28 -1.39
CA ALA A 39 25.29 21.93 -1.18
C ALA A 39 26.23 21.84 0.04
N CYS A 40 27.14 22.81 0.20
CA CYS A 40 28.04 22.90 1.34
C CYS A 40 27.29 23.06 2.66
N GLN A 41 26.26 23.92 2.70
CA GLN A 41 25.42 24.07 3.89
C GLN A 41 24.72 22.76 4.24
N ARG A 42 24.20 22.03 3.25
CA ARG A 42 23.55 20.73 3.48
C ARG A 42 24.52 19.69 4.02
N ALA A 43 25.74 19.64 3.47
CA ALA A 43 26.78 18.72 3.95
C ALA A 43 27.19 19.03 5.42
N ASP A 44 27.39 20.30 5.76
CA ASP A 44 27.68 20.73 7.14
C ASP A 44 26.55 20.30 8.11
N PHE A 45 25.30 20.60 7.76
CA PHE A 45 24.17 20.29 8.63
C PHE A 45 23.95 18.79 8.79
N VAL A 46 24.12 18.00 7.72
CA VAL A 46 24.06 16.53 7.82
C VAL A 46 25.15 16.01 8.77
N ASN A 47 26.38 16.50 8.66
CA ASN A 47 27.47 16.08 9.55
C ASN A 47 27.21 16.46 11.01
N ARG A 48 26.79 17.70 11.27
CA ARG A 48 26.44 18.17 12.63
C ARG A 48 25.27 17.38 13.22
N LEU A 49 24.24 17.11 12.43
CA LEU A 49 23.11 16.26 12.83
C LEU A 49 23.57 14.84 13.13
N ALA A 50 24.39 14.25 12.27
CA ALA A 50 24.88 12.88 12.45
C ALA A 50 25.66 12.75 13.77
N LEU A 51 26.56 13.68 14.06
CA LEU A 51 27.32 13.68 15.31
C LEU A 51 26.41 13.83 16.54
N ASN A 52 25.46 14.77 16.50
CA ASN A 52 24.54 15.01 17.62
C ASN A 52 23.64 13.78 17.88
N LEU A 53 23.00 13.28 16.81
CA LEU A 53 22.09 12.16 16.90
C LEU A 53 22.80 10.85 17.22
N GLU A 54 24.04 10.64 16.76
CA GLU A 54 24.82 9.46 17.12
C GLU A 54 25.21 9.49 18.61
N GLN A 55 25.56 10.66 19.14
CA GLN A 55 25.83 10.82 20.56
C GLN A 55 24.59 10.47 21.39
N ASP A 56 23.43 11.03 21.05
CA ASP A 56 22.16 10.72 21.72
C ASP A 56 21.82 9.23 21.60
N MET A 57 21.90 8.67 20.40
CA MET A 57 21.59 7.26 20.14
C MET A 57 22.51 6.32 20.91
N SER A 58 23.78 6.68 21.11
CA SER A 58 24.74 5.83 21.83
C SER A 58 24.35 5.56 23.28
N ALA A 59 23.55 6.44 23.89
CA ALA A 59 23.03 6.28 25.24
C ALA A 59 21.84 5.29 25.33
N GLU A 60 21.21 4.95 24.20
CA GLU A 60 19.97 4.17 24.14
C GLU A 60 20.17 2.63 24.07
N GLY A 61 21.42 2.16 24.22
CA GLY A 61 21.76 0.75 24.35
C GLY A 61 21.25 -0.13 23.21
N HIS A 62 20.17 -0.87 23.45
CA HIS A 62 19.57 -1.80 22.49
C HIS A 62 19.05 -1.11 21.22
N LEU A 63 18.54 0.13 21.32
CA LEU A 63 18.07 0.89 20.16
C LEU A 63 19.24 1.31 19.25
N ALA A 64 20.38 1.66 19.84
CA ALA A 64 21.61 1.89 19.09
C ALA A 64 22.04 0.66 18.30
N GLY A 65 21.88 -0.53 18.91
CA GLY A 65 22.09 -1.81 18.24
C GLY A 65 21.13 -2.01 17.08
N LEU A 66 19.83 -1.77 17.28
CA LEU A 66 18.84 -1.90 16.20
C LEU A 66 19.18 -1.02 15.00
N TYR A 67 19.48 0.25 15.25
CA TYR A 67 19.87 1.21 14.21
C TYR A 67 21.14 0.77 13.46
N ARG A 68 22.19 0.38 14.18
CA ARG A 68 23.49 0.03 13.58
C ARG A 68 23.51 -1.30 12.86
N TYR A 69 22.81 -2.31 13.37
CA TYR A 69 22.87 -3.67 12.84
C TYR A 69 21.75 -4.01 11.85
N TYR A 70 20.61 -3.31 11.90
CA TYR A 70 19.49 -3.55 11.00
C TYR A 70 19.23 -2.37 10.06
N GLU A 71 19.01 -1.16 10.60
CA GLU A 71 18.57 -0.03 9.77
C GLU A 71 19.67 0.47 8.82
N LEU A 72 20.89 0.69 9.31
CA LEU A 72 22.00 1.17 8.47
C LEU A 72 22.38 0.19 7.34
N PRO A 73 22.61 -1.12 7.61
CA PRO A 73 22.96 -2.06 6.54
C PRO A 73 21.84 -2.27 5.52
N LEU A 74 20.58 -2.08 5.92
CA LEU A 74 19.44 -2.22 5.03
C LEU A 74 19.43 -1.16 3.91
N ILE A 75 20.08 0.00 4.10
CA ILE A 75 20.16 1.07 3.10
C ILE A 75 20.78 0.55 1.79
N ASP A 76 21.91 -0.16 1.88
CA ASP A 76 22.61 -0.68 0.69
C ASP A 76 21.78 -1.75 -0.03
N VAL A 77 21.10 -2.60 0.75
CA VAL A 77 20.19 -3.62 0.21
C VAL A 77 19.02 -2.97 -0.51
N LEU A 78 18.38 -1.95 0.09
CA LEU A 78 17.28 -1.22 -0.54
C LEU A 78 17.73 -0.51 -1.80
N GLN A 79 18.89 0.17 -1.78
CA GLN A 79 19.46 0.79 -2.97
C GLN A 79 19.63 -0.24 -4.10
N GLN A 80 20.12 -1.44 -3.79
CA GLN A 80 20.27 -2.50 -4.78
C GLN A 80 18.90 -2.98 -5.30
N VAL A 81 17.91 -3.17 -4.42
CA VAL A 81 16.54 -3.57 -4.79
C VAL A 81 15.90 -2.54 -5.72
N GLU A 82 15.99 -1.25 -5.38
CA GLU A 82 15.47 -0.14 -6.18
C GLU A 82 16.12 -0.08 -7.56
N ARG A 83 17.47 -0.13 -7.62
CA ARG A 83 18.23 -0.07 -8.87
C ARG A 83 18.03 -1.30 -9.74
N ASN A 84 17.82 -2.48 -9.15
CA ASN A 84 17.48 -3.69 -9.89
C ASN A 84 16.12 -3.54 -10.57
N GLY A 85 15.13 -2.99 -9.86
CA GLY A 85 13.76 -2.86 -10.34
C GLY A 85 13.10 -4.21 -10.69
N ILE A 86 11.88 -4.16 -11.21
CA ILE A 86 11.12 -5.35 -11.65
C ILE A 86 10.63 -5.19 -13.09
N ARG A 87 10.73 -6.26 -13.89
CA ARG A 87 10.29 -6.23 -15.28
C ARG A 87 8.78 -6.43 -15.35
N LEU A 88 8.13 -5.62 -16.20
CA LEU A 88 6.71 -5.64 -16.45
C LEU A 88 6.41 -5.95 -17.92
N ASP A 89 5.45 -6.83 -18.17
CA ASP A 89 4.82 -7.00 -19.48
C ASP A 89 3.62 -6.05 -19.62
N ALA A 90 3.87 -4.88 -20.19
CA ALA A 90 2.84 -3.88 -20.45
C ALA A 90 1.73 -4.36 -21.40
N LYS A 91 1.99 -5.34 -22.29
CA LYS A 91 0.97 -5.84 -23.21
C LYS A 91 -0.10 -6.62 -22.48
N VAL A 92 0.30 -7.44 -21.50
CA VAL A 92 -0.62 -8.20 -20.64
C VAL A 92 -1.54 -7.24 -19.88
N LEU A 93 -0.99 -6.17 -19.28
CA LEU A 93 -1.80 -5.18 -18.58
C LEU A 93 -2.73 -4.39 -19.50
N ASN A 94 -2.29 -4.03 -20.71
CA ASN A 94 -3.15 -3.34 -21.67
C ASN A 94 -4.33 -4.19 -22.13
N ILE A 95 -4.14 -5.50 -22.29
CA ILE A 95 -5.23 -6.44 -22.59
C ILE A 95 -6.20 -6.50 -21.41
N GLN A 96 -5.67 -6.62 -20.18
CA GLN A 96 -6.48 -6.65 -18.97
C GLN A 96 -7.26 -5.34 -18.78
N SER A 97 -6.65 -4.18 -18.99
CA SER A 97 -7.31 -2.87 -18.89
C SER A 97 -8.54 -2.79 -19.80
N LYS A 98 -8.44 -3.26 -21.04
CA LYS A 98 -9.58 -3.33 -21.99
C LYS A 98 -10.68 -4.29 -21.53
N GLN A 99 -10.32 -5.40 -20.89
CA GLN A 99 -11.31 -6.35 -20.33
C GLN A 99 -12.03 -5.75 -19.12
N LEU A 100 -11.28 -5.11 -18.21
CA LEU A 100 -11.82 -4.42 -17.05
C LEU A 100 -12.74 -3.26 -17.46
N SER A 101 -12.39 -2.47 -18.49
CA SER A 101 -13.29 -1.45 -19.06
C SER A 101 -14.66 -2.04 -19.42
N LYS A 102 -14.69 -3.13 -20.18
CA LYS A 102 -15.95 -3.77 -20.58
C LYS A 102 -16.76 -4.30 -19.41
N GLN A 103 -16.10 -4.80 -18.36
CA GLN A 103 -16.77 -5.26 -17.14
C GLN A 103 -17.34 -4.08 -16.34
N LEU A 104 -16.58 -3.00 -16.22
CA LEU A 104 -17.02 -1.77 -15.56
C LEU A 104 -18.24 -1.17 -16.27
N ASP A 105 -18.23 -1.09 -17.61
CA ASP A 105 -19.36 -0.58 -18.38
C ASP A 105 -20.64 -1.40 -18.13
N LYS A 106 -20.52 -2.74 -18.05
CA LYS A 106 -21.63 -3.64 -17.74
C LYS A 106 -22.15 -3.46 -16.30
N LEU A 107 -21.24 -3.38 -15.32
CA LEU A 107 -21.61 -3.15 -13.93
C LEU A 107 -22.29 -1.79 -13.74
N GLN A 108 -21.78 -0.76 -14.41
CA GLN A 108 -22.36 0.58 -14.39
C GLN A 108 -23.78 0.58 -14.98
N ALA A 109 -24.00 -0.07 -16.12
CA ALA A 109 -25.33 -0.21 -16.70
C ALA A 109 -26.31 -0.93 -15.75
N ALA A 110 -25.89 -2.04 -15.14
CA ALA A 110 -26.71 -2.78 -14.18
C ALA A 110 -27.03 -1.95 -12.91
N VAL A 111 -26.06 -1.17 -12.42
CA VAL A 111 -26.29 -0.24 -11.31
C VAL A 111 -27.32 0.82 -11.68
N PHE A 112 -27.23 1.42 -12.86
CA PHE A 112 -28.17 2.45 -13.31
C PHE A 112 -29.57 1.90 -13.51
N GLU A 113 -29.70 0.66 -13.99
CA GLU A 113 -30.97 -0.04 -14.13
C GLU A 113 -31.66 -0.22 -12.77
N ILE A 114 -30.93 -0.72 -11.75
CA ILE A 114 -31.48 -0.91 -10.40
C ILE A 114 -31.76 0.42 -9.71
N ALA A 115 -30.89 1.43 -9.89
CA ALA A 115 -31.09 2.75 -9.31
C ALA A 115 -32.20 3.55 -10.02
N GLY A 116 -32.54 3.21 -11.26
CA GLY A 116 -33.53 3.92 -12.08
C GLY A 116 -33.09 5.30 -12.55
N GLU A 117 -31.82 5.66 -12.40
CA GLU A 117 -31.22 6.90 -12.91
C GLU A 117 -29.69 6.78 -13.03
N GLU A 118 -29.09 7.64 -13.85
CA GLU A 118 -27.64 7.73 -13.98
C GLU A 118 -27.05 8.62 -12.90
N PHE A 119 -25.93 8.18 -12.32
CA PHE A 119 -25.20 8.97 -11.32
C PHE A 119 -23.72 8.58 -11.29
N ASN A 120 -22.91 9.41 -10.63
CA ASN A 120 -21.50 9.16 -10.43
C ASN A 120 -21.27 8.15 -9.27
N LEU A 121 -20.93 6.92 -9.63
CA LEU A 121 -20.55 5.81 -8.74
C LEU A 121 -19.38 6.12 -7.79
N ALA A 122 -18.55 7.12 -8.11
CA ALA A 122 -17.45 7.57 -7.27
C ALA A 122 -17.88 8.64 -6.26
N SER A 123 -19.07 9.23 -6.39
CA SER A 123 -19.58 10.29 -5.51
C SER A 123 -20.31 9.69 -4.30
N PRO A 124 -19.77 9.81 -3.06
CA PRO A 124 -20.45 9.32 -1.87
C PRO A 124 -21.80 9.99 -1.67
N LYS A 125 -21.93 11.27 -2.03
CA LYS A 125 -23.17 12.04 -1.87
C LYS A 125 -24.30 11.51 -2.76
N GLN A 126 -23.99 11.18 -4.02
CA GLN A 126 -25.00 10.62 -4.93
C GLN A 126 -25.35 9.17 -4.56
N LEU A 127 -24.38 8.39 -4.07
CA LEU A 127 -24.68 7.07 -3.52
C LEU A 127 -25.59 7.15 -2.29
N GLN A 128 -25.36 8.12 -1.41
CA GLN A 128 -26.21 8.34 -0.24
C GLN A 128 -27.66 8.66 -0.63
N SER A 129 -27.87 9.54 -1.62
CA SER A 129 -29.24 9.87 -2.06
C SER A 129 -29.94 8.66 -2.66
N ILE A 130 -29.25 7.88 -3.51
CA ILE A 130 -29.84 6.64 -4.07
C ILE A 130 -30.15 5.63 -2.96
N PHE A 131 -29.20 5.37 -2.06
CA PHE A 131 -29.33 4.31 -1.07
C PHE A 131 -30.37 4.63 -0.01
N TYR A 132 -30.33 5.84 0.54
CA TYR A 132 -31.07 6.16 1.76
C TYR A 132 -32.31 7.00 1.51
N GLU A 133 -32.34 7.81 0.45
CA GLU A 133 -33.51 8.65 0.14
C GLU A 133 -34.44 7.94 -0.85
N LYS A 134 -33.90 7.28 -1.88
CA LYS A 134 -34.71 6.63 -2.93
C LYS A 134 -35.05 5.17 -2.64
N LEU A 135 -34.05 4.39 -2.25
CA LEU A 135 -34.20 2.96 -1.95
C LEU A 135 -34.49 2.67 -0.48
N GLU A 136 -34.46 3.71 0.37
CA GLU A 136 -34.76 3.64 1.81
C GLU A 136 -34.01 2.51 2.55
N LEU A 137 -32.77 2.23 2.13
CA LEU A 137 -31.92 1.20 2.74
C LEU A 137 -31.62 1.54 4.22
N PRO A 138 -31.38 0.54 5.08
CA PRO A 138 -31.10 0.79 6.49
C PRO A 138 -29.76 1.53 6.69
N ILE A 139 -29.75 2.51 7.59
CA ILE A 139 -28.54 3.24 7.96
C ILE A 139 -27.83 2.49 9.09
N LEU A 140 -26.82 1.70 8.73
CA LEU A 140 -26.05 0.89 9.68
C LEU A 140 -25.01 1.72 10.45
N LYS A 141 -24.41 2.72 9.79
CA LYS A 141 -23.39 3.58 10.38
C LYS A 141 -23.44 4.99 9.82
N LYS A 142 -23.06 5.97 10.65
CA LYS A 142 -22.90 7.37 10.26
C LYS A 142 -21.43 7.77 10.29
N THR A 143 -21.07 8.69 9.41
CA THR A 143 -19.77 9.35 9.38
C THR A 143 -19.62 10.31 10.56
N LYS A 144 -18.39 10.83 10.79
CA LYS A 144 -18.12 11.81 11.86
C LYS A 144 -18.97 13.08 11.75
N THR A 145 -19.42 13.41 10.53
CA THR A 145 -20.29 14.56 10.23
C THR A 145 -21.78 14.22 10.32
N GLY A 146 -22.15 13.02 10.79
CA GLY A 146 -23.54 12.60 11.00
C GLY A 146 -24.24 12.06 9.76
N GLN A 147 -23.61 12.10 8.57
CA GLN A 147 -24.21 11.59 7.34
C GLN A 147 -24.13 10.05 7.26
N PRO A 148 -25.12 9.36 6.65
CA PRO A 148 -25.06 7.92 6.40
C PRO A 148 -23.78 7.50 5.66
N SER A 149 -23.14 6.41 6.11
CA SER A 149 -21.84 5.99 5.59
C SER A 149 -21.96 5.04 4.40
N THR A 150 -21.34 5.39 3.27
CA THR A 150 -21.18 4.49 2.09
C THR A 150 -19.75 3.91 2.00
N ALA A 151 -19.11 3.73 3.15
CA ALA A 151 -17.77 3.13 3.26
C ALA A 151 -17.82 1.62 3.02
N GLU A 152 -16.69 1.03 2.62
CA GLU A 152 -16.59 -0.39 2.26
C GLU A 152 -17.17 -1.36 3.31
N PRO A 153 -16.93 -1.20 4.64
CA PRO A 153 -17.54 -2.09 5.63
C PRO A 153 -19.07 -2.04 5.67
N VAL A 154 -19.65 -0.84 5.51
CA VAL A 154 -21.11 -0.67 5.51
C VAL A 154 -21.73 -1.24 4.23
N LEU A 155 -21.04 -1.06 3.11
CA LEU A 155 -21.47 -1.66 1.84
C LEU A 155 -21.41 -3.18 1.88
N GLN A 156 -20.43 -3.78 2.57
CA GLN A 156 -20.30 -5.23 2.71
C GLN A 156 -21.45 -5.82 3.51
N GLU A 157 -21.85 -5.16 4.60
CA GLU A 157 -23.00 -5.57 5.41
C GLU A 157 -24.30 -5.43 4.62
N LEU A 158 -24.52 -4.28 3.96
CA LEU A 158 -25.70 -4.11 3.09
C LEU A 158 -25.72 -5.06 1.89
N ALA A 159 -24.55 -5.49 1.38
CA ALA A 159 -24.47 -6.41 0.25
C ALA A 159 -24.96 -7.83 0.57
N GLN A 160 -25.19 -8.16 1.84
CA GLN A 160 -25.78 -9.44 2.24
C GLN A 160 -27.26 -9.52 1.83
N ASP A 161 -27.98 -8.41 1.96
CA ASP A 161 -29.42 -8.34 1.70
C ASP A 161 -29.76 -7.62 0.39
N TYR A 162 -28.89 -6.73 -0.09
CA TYR A 162 -29.17 -5.84 -1.21
C TYR A 162 -28.17 -5.98 -2.36
N GLU A 163 -28.69 -6.13 -3.58
CA GLU A 163 -27.88 -6.31 -4.77
C GLU A 163 -27.08 -5.05 -5.16
N LEU A 164 -27.67 -3.87 -5.02
CA LEU A 164 -27.01 -2.62 -5.46
C LEU A 164 -25.68 -2.37 -4.71
N PRO A 165 -25.60 -2.43 -3.36
CA PRO A 165 -24.33 -2.37 -2.64
C PRO A 165 -23.28 -3.38 -3.10
N ARG A 166 -23.71 -4.62 -3.42
CA ARG A 166 -22.82 -5.68 -3.94
C ARG A 166 -22.18 -5.26 -5.27
N LEU A 167 -22.98 -4.74 -6.20
CA LEU A 167 -22.48 -4.27 -7.50
C LEU A 167 -21.57 -3.04 -7.37
N ILE A 168 -21.88 -2.12 -6.43
CA ILE A 168 -21.01 -0.97 -6.14
C ILE A 168 -19.64 -1.42 -5.62
N LEU A 169 -19.59 -2.40 -4.72
CA LEU A 169 -18.34 -2.96 -4.21
C LEU A 169 -17.51 -3.58 -5.33
N GLU A 170 -18.14 -4.38 -6.17
CA GLU A 170 -17.48 -5.00 -7.33
C GLU A 170 -16.94 -3.94 -8.29
N HIS A 171 -17.75 -2.95 -8.64
CA HIS A 171 -17.35 -1.83 -9.49
C HIS A 171 -16.17 -1.05 -8.89
N ARG A 172 -16.20 -0.71 -7.60
CA ARG A 172 -15.10 0.00 -6.92
C ARG A 172 -13.81 -0.82 -6.91
N SER A 173 -13.91 -2.12 -6.66
CA SER A 173 -12.77 -3.04 -6.67
C SER A 173 -12.10 -3.09 -8.04
N LEU A 174 -12.89 -3.33 -9.11
CA LEU A 174 -12.38 -3.38 -10.48
C LEU A 174 -11.85 -2.02 -10.96
N ASN A 175 -12.54 -0.92 -10.62
CA ASN A 175 -12.10 0.41 -11.01
C ASN A 175 -10.78 0.81 -10.32
N LYS A 176 -10.63 0.48 -9.03
CA LYS A 176 -9.36 0.66 -8.31
C LYS A 176 -8.26 -0.17 -8.97
N LEU A 177 -8.53 -1.43 -9.29
CA LEU A 177 -7.57 -2.31 -9.94
C LEU A 177 -7.09 -1.72 -11.28
N LYS A 178 -8.04 -1.21 -12.08
CA LYS A 178 -7.77 -0.63 -13.38
C LYS A 178 -6.95 0.66 -13.28
N SER A 179 -7.50 1.64 -12.56
CA SER A 179 -6.93 3.00 -12.45
C SER A 179 -5.63 3.06 -11.65
N THR A 180 -5.43 2.16 -10.70
CA THR A 180 -4.22 2.14 -9.85
C THR A 180 -3.13 1.28 -10.45
N TYR A 181 -3.47 0.17 -11.13
CA TYR A 181 -2.47 -0.79 -11.58
C TYR A 181 -2.43 -0.96 -13.09
N THR A 182 -3.51 -1.40 -13.74
CA THR A 182 -3.43 -1.77 -15.17
C THR A 182 -3.15 -0.60 -16.09
N ASP A 183 -3.65 0.59 -15.74
CA ASP A 183 -3.43 1.81 -16.54
C ASP A 183 -2.13 2.53 -16.16
N LYS A 184 -1.77 2.53 -14.87
CA LYS A 184 -0.62 3.30 -14.36
C LYS A 184 0.70 2.56 -14.48
N LEU A 185 0.77 1.27 -14.09
CA LEU A 185 2.05 0.54 -14.07
C LEU A 185 2.78 0.53 -15.42
N PRO A 186 2.11 0.44 -16.59
CA PRO A 186 2.81 0.56 -17.87
C PRO A 186 3.53 1.90 -18.08
N LEU A 187 3.03 2.98 -17.47
CA LEU A 187 3.61 4.33 -17.55
C LEU A 187 4.81 4.51 -16.61
N GLU A 188 4.92 3.66 -15.58
CA GLU A 188 6.04 3.66 -14.61
C GLU A 188 7.27 2.86 -15.10
N VAL A 189 7.21 2.28 -16.30
CA VAL A 189 8.34 1.55 -16.87
C VAL A 189 9.40 2.55 -17.33
N ASN A 190 10.58 2.48 -16.71
CA ASN A 190 11.72 3.28 -17.13
C ASN A 190 12.16 2.86 -18.55
N ALA A 191 12.32 3.83 -19.45
CA ALA A 191 12.63 3.58 -20.85
C ALA A 191 14.03 3.00 -21.09
N ASP A 192 15.01 3.34 -20.24
CA ASP A 192 16.40 2.91 -20.38
C ASP A 192 16.59 1.46 -19.89
N THR A 193 15.91 1.09 -18.81
CA THR A 193 16.06 -0.25 -18.20
C THR A 193 14.97 -1.24 -18.64
N GLY A 194 13.81 -0.73 -19.09
CA GLY A 194 12.62 -1.54 -19.36
C GLY A 194 12.00 -2.15 -18.10
N ARG A 195 12.22 -1.53 -16.92
CA ARG A 195 11.79 -2.03 -15.61
C ARG A 195 11.11 -0.92 -14.81
N ILE A 196 10.30 -1.33 -13.84
CA ILE A 196 9.74 -0.43 -12.82
C ILE A 196 10.71 -0.36 -11.65
N HIS A 197 10.99 0.86 -11.18
CA HIS A 197 11.87 1.14 -10.04
C HIS A 197 11.05 1.84 -8.95
N SER A 198 10.48 1.04 -8.04
CA SER A 198 9.72 1.57 -6.89
C SER A 198 10.68 2.17 -5.86
N SER A 199 10.22 3.20 -5.15
CA SER A 199 10.94 3.82 -4.04
C SER A 199 10.49 3.22 -2.70
N PHE A 200 11.42 2.72 -1.90
CA PHE A 200 11.16 2.16 -0.58
C PHE A 200 11.45 3.19 0.50
N GLN A 201 10.44 3.48 1.31
CA GLN A 201 10.51 4.44 2.40
C GLN A 201 10.76 3.71 3.71
N GLN A 202 11.97 3.86 4.25
CA GLN A 202 12.43 3.17 5.46
C GLN A 202 11.95 3.85 6.76
N ALA A 203 11.91 5.18 6.79
CA ALA A 203 11.64 5.97 8.02
C ALA A 203 10.27 6.66 8.03
N VAL A 204 9.21 6.01 7.52
CA VAL A 204 7.85 6.60 7.40
C VAL A 204 6.81 5.91 8.29
N ALA A 205 6.72 4.59 8.28
CA ALA A 205 5.69 3.89 9.04
C ALA A 205 6.04 3.88 10.53
N ALA A 206 5.08 4.24 11.39
CA ALA A 206 5.26 4.24 12.84
C ALA A 206 5.62 2.85 13.42
N THR A 207 5.28 1.78 12.70
CA THR A 207 5.57 0.38 13.10
C THR A 207 6.95 -0.11 12.64
N GLY A 208 7.72 0.70 11.92
CA GLY A 208 9.01 0.30 11.31
C GLY A 208 8.87 -0.51 10.02
N ARG A 209 7.66 -0.70 9.48
CA ARG A 209 7.49 -1.35 8.18
C ARG A 209 7.98 -0.47 7.04
N LEU A 210 8.65 -1.08 6.07
CA LEU A 210 8.88 -0.44 4.78
C LEU A 210 7.54 -0.09 4.14
N SER A 211 7.47 1.09 3.53
CA SER A 211 6.41 1.42 2.58
C SER A 211 6.98 1.63 1.18
N SER A 212 6.15 1.54 0.14
CA SER A 212 6.58 1.73 -1.25
C SER A 212 5.76 2.78 -1.98
N THR A 213 6.43 3.60 -2.80
CA THR A 213 5.82 4.61 -3.67
C THR A 213 6.40 4.53 -5.08
N ASP A 214 5.72 5.19 -6.02
CA ASP A 214 6.19 5.42 -7.40
C ASP A 214 6.68 4.17 -8.15
N PRO A 215 5.86 3.10 -8.29
CA PRO A 215 4.52 2.88 -7.73
C PRO A 215 4.55 2.06 -6.43
N ASN A 216 3.44 2.02 -5.67
CA ASN A 216 3.31 1.14 -4.50
C ASN A 216 3.15 -0.33 -4.92
N LEU A 217 4.24 -1.10 -4.84
CA LEU A 217 4.28 -2.52 -5.21
C LEU A 217 3.81 -3.46 -4.09
N GLN A 218 3.73 -2.99 -2.84
CA GLN A 218 3.29 -3.80 -1.70
C GLN A 218 1.79 -4.11 -1.74
N ASN A 219 0.98 -3.16 -2.22
CA ASN A 219 -0.48 -3.24 -2.11
C ASN A 219 -1.16 -3.91 -3.31
N ILE A 220 -0.43 -4.59 -4.20
CA ILE A 220 -1.01 -5.24 -5.38
C ILE A 220 -1.89 -6.43 -4.96
N PRO A 221 -3.21 -6.40 -5.25
CA PRO A 221 -4.13 -7.44 -4.78
C PRO A 221 -3.73 -8.86 -5.22
N ILE A 222 -3.86 -9.84 -4.32
CA ILE A 222 -3.53 -11.26 -4.60
C ILE A 222 -4.74 -12.19 -4.56
N ARG A 223 -5.79 -11.83 -3.80
CA ARG A 223 -6.90 -12.74 -3.47
C ARG A 223 -7.88 -12.92 -4.63
N THR A 224 -8.00 -11.94 -5.52
CA THR A 224 -8.94 -11.97 -6.65
C THR A 224 -8.26 -12.48 -7.93
N ALA A 225 -9.04 -13.09 -8.83
CA ALA A 225 -8.53 -13.54 -10.12
C ALA A 225 -7.92 -12.38 -10.93
N GLU A 226 -8.57 -11.22 -10.92
CA GLU A 226 -8.07 -10.03 -11.60
C GLU A 226 -6.80 -9.46 -10.94
N GLY A 227 -6.70 -9.49 -9.60
CA GLY A 227 -5.46 -9.14 -8.91
C GLY A 227 -4.29 -10.06 -9.26
N ARG A 228 -4.55 -11.37 -9.33
CA ARG A 228 -3.56 -12.36 -9.79
C ARG A 228 -3.08 -12.08 -11.21
N ARG A 229 -3.97 -11.65 -12.11
CA ARG A 229 -3.61 -11.25 -13.48
C ARG A 229 -2.70 -10.02 -13.52
N VAL A 230 -2.90 -9.04 -12.64
CA VAL A 230 -1.96 -7.91 -12.50
C VAL A 230 -0.58 -8.42 -12.10
N ARG A 231 -0.51 -9.36 -11.15
CA ARG A 231 0.77 -9.98 -10.74
C ARG A 231 1.44 -10.79 -11.84
N GLN A 232 0.67 -11.44 -12.72
CA GLN A 232 1.20 -12.18 -13.87
C GLN A 232 1.91 -11.28 -14.89
N ALA A 233 1.63 -9.98 -14.90
CA ALA A 233 2.37 -9.04 -15.73
C ALA A 233 3.80 -8.77 -15.22
N PHE A 234 4.11 -9.08 -13.97
CA PHE A 234 5.48 -9.03 -13.48
C PHE A 234 6.20 -10.31 -13.90
N VAL A 235 7.25 -10.17 -14.70
CA VAL A 235 7.88 -11.30 -15.39
C VAL A 235 9.37 -11.36 -15.13
N ALA A 236 9.94 -12.56 -15.14
CA ALA A 236 11.38 -12.74 -15.11
C ALA A 236 12.03 -12.36 -16.45
N SER A 237 13.31 -12.00 -16.42
CA SER A 237 14.13 -11.91 -17.63
C SER A 237 14.28 -13.27 -18.30
N LYS A 238 14.55 -13.30 -19.61
CA LYS A 238 14.78 -14.55 -20.36
C LYS A 238 15.82 -15.44 -19.65
N GLY A 239 15.52 -16.73 -19.52
CA GLY A 239 16.37 -17.70 -18.84
C GLY A 239 16.28 -17.70 -17.31
N ASN A 240 15.47 -16.82 -16.71
CA ASN A 240 15.30 -16.71 -15.26
C ASN A 240 13.87 -17.06 -14.83
N LYS A 241 13.67 -17.23 -13.51
CA LYS A 241 12.37 -17.42 -12.87
C LYS A 241 12.20 -16.42 -11.73
N LEU A 242 10.95 -16.08 -11.41
CA LEU A 242 10.62 -15.33 -10.19
C LEU A 242 10.52 -16.31 -9.02
N LEU A 243 11.20 -15.99 -7.92
CA LEU A 243 11.09 -16.69 -6.65
C LEU A 243 10.32 -15.80 -5.67
N ALA A 244 9.32 -16.37 -5.00
CA ALA A 244 8.62 -15.71 -3.90
C ALA A 244 8.91 -16.49 -2.62
N ALA A 245 9.40 -15.78 -1.60
CA ALA A 245 9.58 -16.29 -0.24
C ALA A 245 8.73 -15.44 0.69
N ASP A 246 7.86 -16.08 1.46
CA ASP A 246 6.90 -15.43 2.35
C ASP A 246 6.97 -16.07 3.73
N TYR A 247 6.89 -15.24 4.78
CA TYR A 247 6.80 -15.75 6.14
C TYR A 247 5.33 -16.02 6.47
N SER A 248 4.94 -17.30 6.40
CA SER A 248 3.59 -17.76 6.70
C SER A 248 3.11 -17.28 8.07
N GLN A 249 2.22 -16.27 8.04
CA GLN A 249 1.52 -15.72 9.22
C GLN A 249 2.49 -15.24 10.32
N VAL A 250 3.57 -14.55 9.93
CA VAL A 250 4.61 -14.09 10.87
C VAL A 250 4.06 -13.31 12.07
N GLU A 251 3.03 -12.48 11.86
CA GLU A 251 2.41 -11.68 12.92
C GLU A 251 1.71 -12.55 13.98
N LEU A 252 0.99 -13.59 13.55
CA LEU A 252 0.34 -14.52 14.49
C LEU A 252 1.36 -15.38 15.22
N ARG A 253 2.46 -15.75 14.57
CA ARG A 253 3.57 -16.48 15.22
C ARG A 253 4.25 -15.61 16.28
N ILE A 254 4.48 -14.32 15.99
CA ILE A 254 5.00 -13.36 16.96
C ILE A 254 4.00 -13.21 18.12
N MET A 255 2.70 -13.10 17.84
CA MET A 255 1.66 -13.02 18.88
C MET A 255 1.67 -14.25 19.78
N ALA A 256 1.74 -15.46 19.23
CA ALA A 256 1.82 -16.70 20.00
C ALA A 256 3.08 -16.74 20.89
N HIS A 257 4.22 -16.26 20.37
CA HIS A 257 5.44 -16.13 21.15
C HIS A 257 5.31 -15.08 22.25
N LEU A 258 4.70 -13.92 22.00
CA LEU A 258 4.56 -12.87 23.01
C LEU A 258 3.53 -13.23 24.09
N SER A 259 2.44 -13.92 23.73
CA SER A 259 1.41 -14.34 24.68
C SER A 259 1.80 -15.58 25.49
N GLN A 260 2.74 -16.38 24.97
CA GLN A 260 3.11 -17.71 25.52
C GLN A 260 1.90 -18.65 25.64
N ASP A 261 0.87 -18.44 24.81
CA ASP A 261 -0.33 -19.26 24.83
C ASP A 261 -0.03 -20.68 24.33
N ALA A 262 -0.28 -21.68 25.19
CA ALA A 262 0.06 -23.07 24.90
C ALA A 262 -0.72 -23.63 23.70
N GLY A 263 -1.96 -23.19 23.49
CA GLY A 263 -2.79 -23.61 22.36
C GLY A 263 -2.21 -23.13 21.04
N LEU A 264 -1.93 -21.82 20.93
CA LEU A 264 -1.32 -21.21 19.75
C LEU A 264 0.08 -21.77 19.46
N LEU A 265 0.92 -21.94 20.49
CA LEU A 265 2.26 -22.53 20.33
C LEU A 265 2.18 -23.99 19.87
N SER A 266 1.25 -24.78 20.40
CA SER A 266 1.01 -26.17 19.99
C SER A 266 0.50 -26.23 18.55
N ALA A 267 -0.47 -25.39 18.19
CA ALA A 267 -1.03 -25.33 16.85
C ALA A 267 0.05 -25.00 15.81
N PHE A 268 0.90 -24.00 16.07
CA PHE A 268 2.01 -23.66 15.18
C PHE A 268 3.13 -24.70 15.12
N SER A 269 3.44 -25.38 16.24
CA SER A 269 4.50 -26.41 16.27
C SER A 269 4.06 -27.72 15.62
N SER A 270 2.75 -27.98 15.57
CA SER A 270 2.14 -29.15 14.93
C SER A 270 1.67 -28.89 13.49
N ASP A 271 2.02 -27.74 12.90
CA ASP A 271 1.60 -27.28 11.56
C ASP A 271 0.07 -27.34 11.34
N GLN A 272 -0.69 -27.11 12.41
CA GLN A 272 -2.14 -27.01 12.35
C GLN A 272 -2.56 -25.65 11.81
N ASP A 273 -3.74 -25.61 11.18
CA ASP A 273 -4.35 -24.35 10.75
C ASP A 273 -4.79 -23.55 11.98
N VAL A 274 -4.03 -22.51 12.33
CA VAL A 274 -4.26 -21.72 13.53
C VAL A 274 -5.61 -20.99 13.51
N HIS A 275 -6.10 -20.58 12.33
CA HIS A 275 -7.43 -19.99 12.24
C HIS A 275 -8.51 -21.01 12.60
N ARG A 276 -8.36 -22.26 12.11
CA ARG A 276 -9.27 -23.34 12.50
C ARG A 276 -9.11 -23.72 13.97
N ALA A 277 -7.89 -23.75 14.50
CA ALA A 277 -7.65 -24.06 15.92
C ALA A 277 -8.29 -23.01 16.84
N THR A 278 -8.09 -21.72 16.54
CA THR A 278 -8.74 -20.64 17.27
C THR A 278 -10.27 -20.70 17.14
N ALA A 279 -10.80 -20.97 15.94
CA ALA A 279 -12.23 -21.11 15.75
C ALA A 279 -12.82 -22.31 16.52
N ALA A 280 -12.13 -23.45 16.52
CA ALA A 280 -12.51 -24.63 17.29
C ALA A 280 -12.61 -24.30 18.79
N ASP A 281 -11.64 -23.58 19.33
CA ASP A 281 -11.64 -23.15 20.74
C ASP A 281 -12.75 -22.11 21.04
N VAL A 282 -12.92 -21.11 20.17
CA VAL A 282 -13.91 -20.02 20.35
C VAL A 282 -15.35 -20.54 20.23
N PHE A 283 -15.62 -21.38 19.26
CA PHE A 283 -16.94 -21.96 19.01
C PHE A 283 -17.16 -23.28 19.77
N ASN A 284 -16.16 -23.73 20.53
CA ASN A 284 -16.17 -24.97 21.30
C ASN A 284 -16.62 -26.18 20.44
N THR A 285 -16.01 -26.32 19.26
CA THR A 285 -16.26 -27.36 18.26
C THR A 285 -14.96 -28.08 17.91
N SER A 286 -15.03 -29.26 17.30
CA SER A 286 -13.81 -29.95 16.86
C SER A 286 -13.19 -29.25 15.65
N LEU A 287 -11.86 -29.38 15.47
CA LEU A 287 -11.14 -28.81 14.33
C LEU A 287 -11.78 -29.14 12.98
N ASP A 288 -12.28 -30.37 12.84
CA ASP A 288 -12.88 -30.89 11.60
C ASP A 288 -14.27 -30.30 11.31
N GLU A 289 -14.97 -29.83 12.33
CA GLU A 289 -16.32 -29.24 12.24
C GLU A 289 -16.31 -27.73 12.00
N VAL A 290 -15.14 -27.08 12.13
CA VAL A 290 -14.99 -25.65 11.86
C VAL A 290 -15.36 -25.33 10.41
N THR A 291 -16.39 -24.52 10.24
CA THR A 291 -16.85 -24.06 8.92
C THR A 291 -15.92 -22.99 8.34
N ALA A 292 -16.05 -22.72 7.03
CA ALA A 292 -15.28 -21.67 6.35
C ALA A 292 -15.63 -20.25 6.84
N GLU A 293 -16.80 -20.06 7.45
CA GLU A 293 -17.21 -18.79 8.04
C GLU A 293 -16.69 -18.63 9.48
N GLN A 294 -16.51 -19.75 10.20
CA GLN A 294 -15.93 -19.76 11.54
C GLN A 294 -14.39 -19.58 11.53
N ARG A 295 -13.71 -20.06 10.49
CA ARG A 295 -12.26 -19.95 10.27
C ARG A 295 -11.84 -18.52 9.87
#